data_AF-A0A353C344-F1
#
_entry.id   AF-A0A353C344-F1
#
_cell.length_a   1.000
_cell.length_b   1.000
_cell.length_c   1.000
_cell.angle_alpha   90.00
_cell.angle_beta   90.00
_cell.angle_gamma   90.00
#
_symmetry.space_group_name_H-M   'P 1'
#
loop_
_entity.id
_entity.type
_entity.pdbx_description
1 polymer ?
#
loop_
_entity_poly.entity_id
_entity_poly.type
_entity_poly.pdbx_seq_one_letter_code
_entity_poly.pdbx_strand_id
1 'polypeptide(L)' 'WEDVPMSLVPIASLGDLLGVFTPTIKLIIHLAGLMNNCDYWIEGRTVAKMGLSDLSHKQIRRIALEGF' A
#
# COMPACT_ATOMS: atom_id res chain seq x y z
N TRP A 1 8.47 -10.67 7.37
CA TRP A 1 7.03 -10.81 7.08
C TRP A 1 6.29 -9.49 7.23
N GLU A 2 6.65 -8.61 8.19
CA GLU A 2 5.93 -7.35 8.43
C GLU A 2 6.16 -6.27 7.34
N ASP A 3 7.41 -5.98 6.97
CA ASP A 3 7.74 -4.78 6.17
C ASP A 3 7.04 -4.71 4.80
N VAL A 4 6.93 -5.84 4.10
CA VAL A 4 6.37 -5.85 2.74
C VAL A 4 4.84 -5.69 2.75
N PRO A 5 4.05 -6.55 3.42
CA PRO A 5 2.59 -6.42 3.46
C PRO A 5 2.10 -5.25 4.32
N MET A 6 2.84 -4.80 5.34
CA MET A 6 2.40 -3.75 6.28
C MET A 6 3.00 -2.37 5.99
N SER A 7 4.09 -2.27 5.24
CA SER A 7 4.66 -0.98 4.84
C SER A 7 4.67 -0.80 3.32
N LEU A 8 5.38 -1.64 2.56
CA LEU A 8 5.60 -1.39 1.13
C LEU A 8 4.32 -1.48 0.30
N VAL A 9 3.48 -2.47 0.54
CA VAL A 9 2.19 -2.62 -0.16
C VAL A 9 1.26 -1.43 0.10
N PRO A 10 1.03 -0.98 1.36
CA PRO A 10 0.31 0.25 1.64
C PRO A 10 0.87 1.47 0.93
N ILE A 11 2.19 1.66 0.95
CA ILE A 11 2.84 2.83 0.34
C ILE A 11 2.64 2.83 -1.18
N ALA A 12 2.90 1.70 -1.84
CA ALA A 12 2.75 1.58 -3.29
C ALA A 12 1.26 1.72 -3.72
N SER A 13 0.35 1.08 -2.98
CA SER A 13 -1.08 1.15 -3.24
C SER A 13 -1.65 2.56 -3.02
N LEU A 14 -1.18 3.28 -2.00
CA LEU A 14 -1.54 4.69 -1.79
C LEU A 14 -0.95 5.59 -2.88
N GLY A 15 0.28 5.29 -3.32
CA GLY A 15 0.89 5.97 -4.46
C GLY A 15 0.03 5.89 -5.71
N ASP A 16 -0.49 4.71 -6.05
CA ASP A 16 -1.40 4.52 -7.19
C ASP A 16 -2.68 5.35 -7.05
N LEU A 17 -3.30 5.36 -5.87
CA LEU A 17 -4.50 6.18 -5.60
C LEU A 17 -4.24 7.68 -5.76
N LEU A 18 -3.06 8.15 -5.34
CA LEU A 18 -2.69 9.57 -5.35
C LEU A 18 -1.96 10.02 -6.63
N GLY A 19 -1.77 9.11 -7.61
CA GLY A 19 -1.04 9.41 -8.85
C GLY A 19 0.47 9.60 -8.65
N VAL A 20 1.05 9.03 -7.59
CA VAL A 20 2.49 9.08 -7.29
C VAL A 20 3.18 7.80 -7.79
N PHE A 21 4.16 7.97 -8.66
CA PHE A 21 4.88 6.86 -9.28
C PHE A 21 5.88 6.21 -8.30
N THR A 22 5.70 4.91 -8.00
CA THR A 22 6.49 4.15 -7.01
C THR A 22 7.13 2.86 -7.57
N PRO A 23 7.81 2.91 -8.74
CA PRO A 23 8.27 1.70 -9.45
C PRO A 23 9.24 0.84 -8.65
N THR A 24 10.18 1.46 -7.93
CA THR A 24 11.19 0.75 -7.14
C THR A 24 10.57 0.02 -5.95
N ILE A 25 9.54 0.59 -5.32
CA ILE A 25 8.81 -0.08 -4.22
C ILE A 25 8.09 -1.31 -4.77
N LYS A 26 7.42 -1.18 -5.93
CA LYS A 26 6.75 -2.31 -6.59
C LYS A 26 7.73 -3.42 -6.98
N LEU A 27 8.94 -3.06 -7.44
CA LEU A 27 10.00 -4.02 -7.70
C LEU A 27 10.41 -4.78 -6.44
N ILE A 28 10.62 -4.09 -5.31
CA ILE A 28 10.97 -4.74 -4.05
C ILE A 28 9.86 -5.69 -3.59
N ILE A 29 8.59 -5.28 -3.68
CA ILE A 29 7.43 -6.14 -3.36
C ILE A 29 7.46 -7.41 -4.22
N HIS A 30 7.71 -7.27 -5.52
CA HIS A 30 7.77 -8.41 -6.44
C HIS A 30 8.91 -9.37 -6.09
N LEU A 31 10.12 -8.86 -5.87
CA LEU A 31 11.27 -9.69 -5.50
C LEU A 31 11.06 -10.40 -4.17
N ALA A 32 10.52 -9.71 -3.16
CA ALA A 32 10.19 -10.33 -1.89
C ALA A 32 9.13 -11.42 -2.04
N GLY A 33 8.14 -11.22 -2.92
CA GLY A 33 7.11 -12.21 -3.19
C GLY A 33 7.67 -13.49 -3.81
N LEU A 34 8.63 -13.36 -4.73
CA LEU A 34 9.36 -14.49 -5.30
C LEU A 34 10.17 -15.23 -4.24
N MET A 35 10.91 -14.51 -3.39
CA MET A 35 11.75 -15.10 -2.34
C MET A 35 10.94 -15.87 -1.29
N ASN A 36 9.73 -15.39 -0.98
CA ASN A 36 8.90 -15.94 0.08
C ASN A 36 7.74 -16.81 -0.44
N ASN A 37 7.66 -17.03 -1.76
CA ASN A 37 6.56 -17.72 -2.42
C ASN A 37 5.19 -17.19 -1.96
N CYS A 38 5.03 -15.87 -1.96
CA CYS A 38 3.89 -15.15 -1.39
C CYS A 38 3.47 -14.00 -2.30
N ASP A 39 2.18 -13.93 -2.66
CA ASP A 39 1.67 -12.76 -3.37
C ASP A 39 1.29 -11.65 -2.37
N TYR A 40 2.21 -10.71 -2.18
CA TYR A 40 2.01 -9.60 -1.27
C TYR A 40 0.93 -8.61 -1.70
N TRP A 41 0.49 -8.59 -2.96
CA TRP A 41 -0.67 -7.78 -3.36
C TRP A 41 -1.97 -8.41 -2.87
N ILE A 42 -2.01 -9.73 -2.79
CA ILE A 42 -3.14 -10.48 -2.21
C ILE A 42 -3.11 -10.45 -0.69
N GLU A 43 -1.95 -10.55 -0.05
CA GLU A 43 -1.85 -10.64 1.42
C GLU A 43 -1.77 -9.26 2.10
N GLY A 44 -1.05 -8.31 1.50
CA GLY A 44 -0.73 -7.01 2.10
C GLY A 44 -1.90 -6.03 2.18
N ARG A 45 -1.69 -4.93 2.89
CA ARG A 45 -2.70 -3.88 3.15
C ARG A 45 -2.77 -2.87 2.00
N THR A 46 -3.60 -3.17 0.99
CA THR A 46 -3.90 -2.21 -0.08
C THR A 46 -4.88 -1.12 0.38
N VAL A 47 -5.01 -0.02 -0.38
CA VAL A 47 -6.00 1.04 -0.10
C VAL A 47 -7.44 0.52 -0.06
N ALA A 48 -7.75 -0.53 -0.81
CA ALA A 48 -9.03 -1.23 -0.77
C ALA A 48 -9.27 -1.86 0.61
N LYS A 49 -8.30 -2.63 1.10
CA LYS A 49 -8.39 -3.26 2.43
C LYS A 49 -8.35 -2.27 3.59
N MET A 50 -7.73 -1.11 3.39
CA MET A 50 -7.70 -0.03 4.38
C MET A 50 -8.95 0.86 4.34
N GLY A 51 -9.88 0.64 3.42
CA GLY A 51 -11.10 1.45 3.31
C GLY A 51 -10.87 2.87 2.78
N LEU A 52 -9.81 3.09 2.00
CA LEU A 52 -9.40 4.41 1.52
C LEU A 52 -9.74 4.68 0.03
N SER A 53 -10.30 3.71 -0.68
CA SER A 53 -10.38 3.75 -2.16
C SER A 53 -11.21 4.92 -2.72
N ASP A 54 -12.27 5.32 -2.02
CA ASP A 54 -13.17 6.40 -2.45
C ASP A 54 -12.90 7.74 -1.76
N LEU A 55 -11.79 7.84 -1.04
CA LEU A 55 -11.46 9.03 -0.26
C LEU A 55 -10.57 10.00 -1.05
N SER A 56 -10.90 11.29 -0.97
CA SER A 56 -10.01 12.34 -1.45
C SER A 56 -8.74 12.43 -0.60
N HIS A 57 -7.69 13.03 -1.18
CA HIS A 57 -6.43 13.29 -0.47
C HIS A 57 -6.60 14.07 0.86
N LYS A 58 -7.64 14.91 0.96
CA LYS A 58 -7.96 15.70 2.17
C LYS A 58 -8.57 14.81 3.25
N GLN A 59 -9.47 13.90 2.87
CA GLN A 59 -10.07 12.93 3.79
C GLN A 59 -9.02 11.94 4.31
N ILE A 60 -8.15 11.44 3.43
CA ILE A 60 -7.03 10.56 3.81
C ILE A 60 -6.10 11.27 4.79
N ARG A 61 -5.72 12.53 4.49
CA ARG A 61 -4.90 13.34 5.38
C ARG A 61 -5.58 13.55 6.75
N ARG A 62 -6.88 13.82 6.76
CA ARG A 62 -7.65 13.98 8.01
C ARG A 62 -7.59 12.70 8.84
N ILE A 63 -7.90 11.55 8.26
CA ILE A 63 -7.87 10.26 8.96
C ILE A 63 -6.47 9.96 9.50
N ALA A 64 -5.41 10.27 8.74
CA ALA A 64 -4.04 10.06 9.19
C ALA A 64 -3.65 10.91 10.41
N LEU A 65 -4.27 12.07 10.60
CA LEU A 65 -3.97 13.00 11.70
C LEU A 65 -4.93 12.87 12.88
N GLU A 66 -6.18 12.50 12.62
CA GLU A 66 -7.28 12.60 13.59
C GLU A 66 -7.90 11.23 13.92
N GLY A 67 -7.63 10.18 13.13
CA GLY A 67 -8.29 8.88 13.24
C GLY A 67 -9.63 8.80 12.48
N PHE A 68 -10.32 7.68 12.66
CA PHE A 68 -11.68 7.45 12.12
C PHE A 68 -12.76 8.05 13.01
#